data_AF-A0A611ZRU3-F1
#
_entry.id   AF-A0A611ZRU3-F1
#
_cell.length_a   1.000
_cell.length_b   1.000
_cell.length_c   1.000
_cell.angle_alpha   90.00
_cell.angle_beta   90.00
_cell.angle_gamma   90.00
#
_symmetry.space_group_name_H-M   'P 1'
#
loop_
_entity.id
_entity.type
_entity.pdbx_description
1 polymer ?
#
loop_
_entity_poly.entity_id
_entity_poly.type
_entity_poly.pdbx_seq_one_letter_code
_entity_poly.pdbx_strand_id
1 'polypeptide(L)'
;MTSSQPAGWTAAELAQAAARGQLDLHYQPLVDLRDHRIAGAEALMRWRHPRLGLLPPGQFLPLAESFGLMPEIGAWVLGEACRQMHKWQGPAWQPFRLAINVSASQVGPTFDDE
;
A
#
# COMPACT_ATOMS: atom_id res chain seq x y z
N MET A 1 13.71 11.63 -15.19
CA MET A 1 12.91 12.83 -14.84
C MET A 1 11.80 12.33 -13.94
N THR A 2 11.73 12.61 -12.64
CA THR A 2 12.02 13.85 -11.90
C THR A 2 12.79 13.56 -10.60
N SER A 3 13.80 14.38 -10.36
CA SER A 3 14.38 14.63 -9.04
C SER A 3 13.31 15.16 -8.09
N SER A 4 13.00 14.43 -7.02
CA SER A 4 12.11 14.91 -5.96
C SER A 4 12.96 15.40 -4.80
N GLN A 5 12.87 16.71 -4.53
CA GLN A 5 13.45 17.43 -3.39
C GLN A 5 13.23 16.73 -2.03
N PRO A 6 14.05 17.04 -1.00
CA PRO A 6 14.03 16.33 0.26
C PRO A 6 12.67 16.54 0.92
N ALA A 7 11.98 15.42 1.08
CA ALA A 7 10.86 15.22 1.97
C ALA A 7 10.85 16.21 3.16
N GLY A 8 9.81 17.03 3.28
CA GLY A 8 9.54 17.83 4.49
C GLY A 8 9.12 16.99 5.71
N TRP A 9 9.56 15.74 5.75
CA TRP A 9 9.25 14.69 6.72
C TRP A 9 10.51 13.83 6.94
N THR A 10 10.55 13.09 8.05
CA THR A 10 11.72 12.31 8.51
C THR A 10 11.48 10.81 8.46
N ALA A 11 12.55 10.02 8.39
CA ALA A 11 12.46 8.55 8.49
C ALA A 11 11.71 8.10 9.75
N ALA A 12 11.91 8.79 10.88
CA ALA A 12 11.21 8.54 12.13
C ALA A 12 9.70 8.84 12.04
N GLU A 13 9.29 9.90 11.34
CA GLU A 13 7.87 10.17 11.07
C GLU A 13 7.25 9.05 10.23
N LEU A 14 7.94 8.56 9.20
CA LEU A 14 7.45 7.47 8.35
C LEU A 14 7.37 6.13 9.09
N ALA A 15 8.40 5.78 9.87
CA ALA A 15 8.43 4.55 10.66
C ALA A 15 7.26 4.48 11.67
N GLN A 16 6.81 5.63 12.19
CA GLN A 16 5.69 5.70 13.12
C GLN A 16 4.33 5.91 12.43
N ALA A 17 4.29 6.09 11.11
CA ALA A 17 3.06 6.43 10.39
C ALA A 17 1.97 5.36 10.57
N ALA A 18 2.35 4.07 10.50
CA ALA A 18 1.43 2.94 10.73
C ALA A 18 0.83 2.98 12.13
N ALA A 19 1.67 3.06 13.17
CA ALA A 19 1.24 3.11 14.57
C ALA A 19 0.39 4.34 14.90
N ARG A 20 0.57 5.44 14.16
CA ARG A 20 -0.20 6.68 14.31
C ARG A 20 -1.46 6.74 13.44
N GLY A 21 -1.81 5.67 12.74
CA GLY A 21 -2.99 5.63 11.86
C GLY A 21 -2.91 6.61 10.69
N GLN A 22 -1.70 6.88 10.19
CA GLN A 22 -1.44 7.84 9.12
C GLN A 22 -1.28 7.16 7.75
N LEU A 23 -1.24 5.83 7.70
CA LEU A 23 -1.19 5.10 6.45
C LEU A 23 -2.60 4.66 6.04
N ASP A 24 -2.87 4.68 4.74
CA ASP A 24 -4.12 4.21 4.14
C ASP A 24 -3.87 3.46 2.85
N LEU A 25 -4.85 2.63 2.49
CA LEU A 25 -4.96 2.05 1.16
C LEU A 25 -6.09 2.73 0.40
N HIS A 26 -5.75 3.29 -0.77
CA HIS A 26 -6.72 3.66 -1.79
C HIS A 26 -6.85 2.51 -2.78
N TYR A 27 -8.01 2.36 -3.43
CA TYR A 27 -8.29 1.22 -4.30
C TYR A 27 -8.59 1.67 -5.71
N GLN A 28 -7.77 1.24 -6.67
CA GLN A 28 -8.01 1.47 -8.09
C GLN A 28 -8.74 0.27 -8.69
N PRO A 29 -9.94 0.41 -9.26
CA PRO A 29 -10.69 -0.69 -9.84
C PRO A 29 -9.97 -1.33 -11.03
N LEU A 30 -10.01 -2.66 -11.10
CA LEU A 30 -9.63 -3.46 -12.26
C LEU A 30 -10.90 -3.93 -12.97
N VAL A 31 -11.05 -3.60 -14.25
CA VAL A 31 -12.25 -3.87 -15.04
C VAL A 31 -11.98 -4.98 -16.05
N ASP A 32 -12.84 -6.00 -16.10
CA ASP A 32 -12.82 -7.02 -17.14
C ASP A 32 -13.37 -6.41 -18.45
N LEU A 33 -12.57 -6.47 -19.52
CA LEU A 33 -12.95 -5.88 -20.81
C LEU A 33 -13.99 -6.69 -21.57
N ARG A 34 -14.29 -7.94 -21.17
CA ARG A 34 -15.26 -8.80 -21.85
C ARG A 34 -16.69 -8.45 -21.47
N ASP A 35 -16.93 -8.10 -20.21
CA ASP A 35 -18.27 -7.85 -19.66
C ASP A 35 -18.39 -6.50 -18.92
N HIS A 36 -17.33 -5.70 -18.90
CA HIS A 36 -17.25 -4.38 -18.25
C HIS A 36 -17.50 -4.40 -16.74
N ARG A 37 -17.36 -5.55 -16.09
CA ARG A 37 -17.53 -5.68 -14.63
C ARG A 37 -16.23 -5.39 -13.90
N ILE A 38 -16.33 -4.92 -12.67
CA ILE A 38 -15.17 -4.81 -11.77
C ILE A 38 -14.77 -6.22 -11.35
N ALA A 39 -13.59 -6.66 -11.75
CA ALA A 39 -13.02 -7.96 -11.41
C ALA A 39 -12.12 -7.92 -10.16
N GLY A 40 -11.74 -6.71 -9.73
CA GLY A 40 -10.84 -6.54 -8.60
C GLY A 40 -10.45 -5.09 -8.37
N ALA A 41 -9.43 -4.89 -7.54
CA ALA A 41 -8.78 -3.61 -7.36
C ALA A 41 -7.28 -3.78 -7.08
N GLU A 42 -6.50 -2.73 -7.34
CA GLU A 42 -5.15 -2.56 -6.82
C GLU A 42 -5.18 -1.68 -5.58
N ALA A 43 -4.56 -2.14 -4.50
CA ALA A 43 -4.35 -1.38 -3.28
C ALA A 43 -3.11 -0.49 -3.41
N LEU A 44 -3.32 0.81 -3.31
CA LEU A 44 -2.33 1.86 -3.49
C LEU A 44 -2.15 2.62 -2.19
N MET A 45 -0.99 2.49 -1.57
CA MET A 45 -0.70 3.13 -0.30
C MET A 45 -0.72 4.66 -0.40
N ARG A 46 -1.18 5.31 0.66
CA ARG A 46 -1.12 6.75 0.88
C ARG A 46 -0.65 7.03 2.29
N TRP A 47 0.03 8.16 2.47
CA TRP A 47 0.40 8.65 3.79
C TRP A 47 -0.32 9.97 4.08
N ARG A 48 -1.25 9.99 5.02
CA ARG A 48 -1.87 11.20 5.58
C ARG A 48 -0.90 11.87 6.55
N HIS A 49 0.08 12.58 6.01
CA HIS A 49 1.04 13.32 6.81
C HIS A 49 0.37 14.52 7.50
N PRO A 50 0.60 14.74 8.82
CA PRO A 50 -0.13 15.76 9.60
C PRO A 50 0.08 17.19 9.10
N ARG A 51 1.23 17.48 8.48
CA ARG A 51 1.58 18.83 7.98
C ARG A 51 1.55 18.97 6.46
N LEU A 52 1.71 17.86 5.74
CA LEU A 52 1.89 17.88 4.28
C LEU A 52 0.66 17.34 3.55
N GLY A 53 -0.35 16.87 4.28
CA GLY A 53 -1.56 16.29 3.71
C GLY A 53 -1.31 14.89 3.16
N LEU A 54 -2.07 14.52 2.13
CA LEU A 54 -2.03 13.20 1.54
C LEU A 54 -0.85 13.06 0.58
N LEU A 55 0.16 12.27 0.96
CA LEU A 55 1.34 12.01 0.15
C LEU A 55 1.15 10.73 -0.69
N PRO A 56 1.46 10.78 -2.00
CA PRO A 56 1.48 9.61 -2.86
C PRO A 56 2.75 8.76 -2.63
N PRO A 57 2.72 7.46 -2.98
CA PRO A 57 3.80 6.52 -2.69
C PRO A 57 5.15 6.95 -3.27
N GLY A 58 5.17 7.53 -4.48
CA GLY A 58 6.40 7.99 -5.12
C GLY A 58 7.16 9.09 -4.36
N GLN A 59 6.53 9.76 -3.39
CA GLN A 59 7.20 10.76 -2.54
C GLN A 59 7.90 10.16 -1.32
N PHE A 60 7.58 8.94 -0.91
CA PHE A 60 8.13 8.37 0.33
C PHE A 60 8.62 6.92 0.24
N LEU A 61 8.09 6.09 -0.67
CA LEU A 61 8.54 4.71 -0.82
C LEU A 61 10.03 4.55 -1.16
N PRO A 62 10.63 5.33 -2.09
CA PRO A 62 12.05 5.19 -2.38
C PRO A 62 12.95 5.41 -1.16
N LEU A 63 12.54 6.35 -0.29
CA LEU A 63 13.24 6.62 0.95
C LEU A 63 12.94 5.56 2.01
N ALA A 64 11.70 5.09 2.11
CA ALA A 64 11.31 3.97 2.99
C ALA A 64 12.18 2.74 2.73
N GLU A 65 12.41 2.42 1.45
CA GLU A 65 13.28 1.33 1.02
C GLU A 65 14.74 1.58 1.41
N SER A 66 15.27 2.78 1.16
CA SER A 66 16.64 3.13 1.57
C SER A 66 16.86 3.10 3.10
N PHE A 67 15.79 3.29 3.88
CA PHE A 67 15.80 3.23 5.35
C PHE A 67 15.48 1.84 5.90
N GLY A 68 15.22 0.85 5.04
CA GLY A 68 14.91 -0.51 5.46
C GLY A 68 13.53 -0.69 6.10
N LEU A 69 12.58 0.22 5.87
CA LEU A 69 11.23 0.20 6.48
C LEU A 69 10.21 -0.67 5.71
N MET A 70 10.63 -1.30 4.61
CA MET A 70 9.71 -2.07 3.77
C MET A 70 9.13 -3.32 4.45
N PRO A 71 9.86 -4.08 5.28
CA PRO A 71 9.26 -5.19 6.02
C PRO A 71 8.07 -4.75 6.88
N GLU A 72 8.21 -3.70 7.69
CA GLU A 72 7.12 -3.23 8.56
C GLU A 72 5.96 -2.63 7.77
N ILE A 73 6.28 -1.82 6.74
CA ILE A 73 5.25 -1.23 5.86
C ILE A 73 4.49 -2.33 5.12
N GLY A 74 5.17 -3.35 4.61
CA GLY A 74 4.56 -4.44 3.88
C GLY A 74 3.65 -5.30 4.75
N ALA A 75 4.08 -5.63 5.98
CA ALA A 75 3.23 -6.34 6.95
C ALA A 75 1.95 -5.54 7.25
N TRP A 76 2.07 -4.23 7.44
CA TRP A 76 0.91 -3.35 7.62
C TRP A 76 -0.01 -3.35 6.39
N VAL A 77 0.54 -3.22 5.18
CA VAL A 77 -0.22 -3.23 3.91
C VAL A 77 -0.99 -4.55 3.75
N LEU A 78 -0.34 -5.68 4.02
CA LEU A 78 -0.95 -7.00 3.91
C LEU A 78 -2.11 -7.17 4.91
N GLY A 79 -1.89 -6.83 6.18
CA GLY A 79 -2.93 -6.90 7.21
C GLY A 79 -4.13 -6.00 6.87
N GLU A 80 -3.87 -4.78 6.39
CA GLU A 80 -4.91 -3.83 5.98
C GLU A 80 -5.70 -4.33 4.77
N ALA A 81 -5.01 -4.88 3.76
CA ALA A 81 -5.62 -5.45 2.56
C ALA A 81 -6.51 -6.65 2.90
N CYS A 82 -6.04 -7.57 3.75
CA CYS A 82 -6.82 -8.70 4.24
C CYS A 82 -8.08 -8.25 4.99
N ARG A 83 -7.94 -7.27 5.89
CA ARG A 83 -9.08 -6.70 6.61
C ARG A 83 -10.07 -6.03 5.67
N GLN A 84 -9.60 -5.33 4.64
CA GLN A 84 -10.49 -4.73 3.65
C GLN A 84 -11.21 -5.79 2.82
N MET A 85 -10.50 -6.83 2.37
CA MET A 85 -11.10 -7.94 1.63
C MET A 85 -12.19 -8.63 2.45
N HIS A 86 -11.97 -8.82 3.76
CA HIS A 86 -12.99 -9.37 4.66
C HIS A 86 -14.26 -8.51 4.71
N LYS A 87 -14.12 -7.17 4.79
CA LYS A 87 -15.26 -6.24 4.74
C LYS A 87 -16.03 -6.29 3.42
N TRP A 88 -15.38 -6.69 2.33
CA TRP A 88 -15.97 -6.81 1.00
C TRP A 88 -16.53 -8.20 0.68
N GLN A 89 -16.66 -9.10 1.66
CA GLN A 89 -17.23 -10.45 1.47
C GLN A 89 -18.74 -10.41 1.19
N GLY A 90 -19.13 -9.89 0.01
CA GLY A 90 -20.47 -9.93 -0.53
C GLY A 90 -20.52 -10.79 -1.80
N PRO A 91 -21.55 -11.65 -1.98
CA PRO A 91 -21.64 -12.57 -3.12
C PRO A 91 -21.71 -11.85 -4.49
N ALA A 92 -22.09 -10.57 -4.52
CA ALA A 92 -22.21 -9.78 -5.75
C ALA A 92 -20.90 -9.52 -6.49
N TRP A 93 -19.75 -9.67 -5.80
CA TRP A 93 -18.44 -9.30 -6.32
C TRP A 93 -17.55 -10.51 -6.63
N GLN A 94 -18.00 -11.73 -6.38
CA GLN A 94 -17.14 -12.91 -6.52
C GLN A 94 -17.11 -13.44 -7.97
N PRO A 95 -15.92 -13.81 -8.48
CA PRO A 95 -14.61 -13.70 -7.83
C PRO A 95 -14.06 -12.26 -7.86
N PHE A 96 -13.65 -11.73 -6.68
CA PHE A 96 -12.99 -10.42 -6.55
C PHE A 96 -11.54 -10.62 -6.14
N ARG A 97 -10.59 -9.94 -6.81
CA ARG A 97 -9.17 -9.96 -6.44
C ARG A 97 -8.70 -8.59 -5.96
N LEU A 98 -7.92 -8.57 -4.89
CA LEU A 98 -7.22 -7.38 -4.43
C LEU A 98 -5.72 -7.60 -4.65
N ALA A 99 -5.12 -6.80 -5.54
CA ALA A 99 -3.69 -6.77 -5.75
C ALA A 99 -3.02 -5.83 -4.73
N ILE A 100 -1.86 -6.21 -4.22
CA ILE A 100 -1.01 -5.36 -3.39
C ILE A 100 0.35 -5.18 -4.07
N ASN A 101 1.00 -4.05 -3.79
CA ASN A 101 2.36 -3.80 -4.23
C ASN A 101 3.35 -4.34 -3.19
N VAL A 102 4.37 -5.06 -3.65
CA VAL A 102 5.42 -5.64 -2.80
C VAL A 102 6.77 -5.11 -3.28
N SER A 103 7.62 -4.68 -2.35
CA SER A 103 8.99 -4.27 -2.69
C SER A 103 9.81 -5.49 -3.10
N ALA A 104 10.70 -5.33 -4.09
CA ALA A 104 11.63 -6.39 -4.47
C ALA A 104 12.50 -6.84 -3.29
N SER A 105 12.82 -5.93 -2.35
CA SER A 105 13.59 -6.25 -1.14
C SER A 105 12.89 -7.20 -0.17
N GLN A 106 11.57 -7.40 -0.32
CA GLN A 106 10.78 -8.30 0.53
C GLN A 106 10.63 -9.68 -0.09
N VAL A 107 10.80 -9.82 -1.41
CA VAL A 107 10.57 -11.09 -2.11
C VAL A 107 11.83 -11.95 -2.00
N GLY A 108 11.79 -12.94 -1.11
CA GLY A 108 12.82 -13.94 -0.91
C GLY A 108 12.23 -15.32 -0.60
N PRO A 109 13.07 -16.34 -0.35
CA PRO A 109 12.62 -17.72 -0.11
C PRO A 109 11.67 -17.90 1.08
N THR A 110 11.62 -16.92 1.98
CA THR A 110 10.81 -16.95 3.22
C THR A 110 9.68 -15.91 3.20
N PHE A 111 9.31 -15.41 2.02
CA PHE A 111 8.32 -14.33 1.91
C PHE A 111 6.91 -14.74 2.36
N ASP A 112 6.59 -16.02 2.23
CA ASP A 112 5.31 -16.66 2.58
C ASP A 112 5.37 -17.51 3.86
N ASP A 113 6.48 -17.43 4.61
CA ASP A 113 6.72 -18.22 5.82
C ASP A 113 6.05 -17.64 7.10
N GLU A 114 5.23 -16.59 7.00
CA GLU A 114 4.39 -16.05 8.09
C GLU A 114 2.92 -15.85 7.67
#